data_AF-A0A972N968-F1
#
_entry.id   AF-A0A972N968-F1
#
_cell.length_a   1.000
_cell.length_b   1.000
_cell.length_c   1.000
_cell.angle_alpha   90.00
_cell.angle_beta   90.00
_cell.angle_gamma   90.00
#
_symmetry.space_group_name_H-M   'P 1'
#
loop_
_entity.id
_entity.type
_entity.pdbx_description
1 polymer ?
#
loop_
_entity_poly.entity_id
_entity_poly.type
_entity_poly.pdbx_seq_one_letter_code
_entity_poly.pdbx_strand_id
1 'polypeptide(L)' 'MSEASKRLTDLNALKEQRKQGALDTLAYYKGLLGILAQVVRNLRDEDISEEDAKAQIPLVLVFLEEQIAKLSDRGG' A
#
# COMPACT_ATOMS: atom_id res chain seq x y z
N MET A 1 21.17 3.07 -2.26
CA MET A 1 19.85 2.88 -2.92
C MET A 1 18.90 3.93 -2.35
N SER A 2 18.04 4.54 -3.16
CA SER A 2 16.99 5.42 -2.64
C SER A 2 15.93 4.61 -1.88
N GLU A 3 15.19 5.25 -0.98
CA GLU A 3 14.10 4.59 -0.28
C GLU A 3 13.03 4.08 -1.25
N ALA A 4 12.72 4.85 -2.29
CA ALA A 4 11.79 4.45 -3.35
C ALA A 4 12.25 3.15 -4.05
N SER A 5 13.53 3.04 -4.41
CA SER A 5 14.07 1.81 -5.01
C SER A 5 13.96 0.62 -4.06
N LYS A 6 14.20 0.82 -2.76
CA LYS A 6 14.05 -0.23 -1.75
C LYS A 6 12.60 -0.71 -1.65
N ARG A 7 11.61 0.19 -1.61
CA ARG A 7 10.18 -0.19 -1.55
C ARG A 7 9.73 -0.96 -2.77
N LEU A 8 10.23 -0.60 -3.95
CA LEU A 8 9.93 -1.32 -5.18
C LEU A 8 10.53 -2.74 -5.15
N THR A 9 11.76 -2.89 -4.64
CA THR A 9 12.36 -4.20 -4.39
C THR A 9 11.53 -5.04 -3.42
N ASP A 10 11.12 -4.47 -2.28
CA ASP A 10 10.31 -5.16 -1.26
C ASP A 10 8.95 -5.62 -1.85
N LEU A 11 8.30 -4.77 -2.65
CA LEU A 11 7.05 -5.11 -3.34
C LEU A 11 7.23 -6.23 -4.36
N ASN A 12 8.31 -6.18 -5.15
CA ASN A 12 8.58 -7.22 -6.14
C ASN A 12 8.91 -8.56 -5.48
N ALA A 13 9.67 -8.56 -4.39
CA ALA A 13 9.95 -9.76 -3.60
C ALA A 13 8.64 -10.38 -3.06
N LEU A 14 7.74 -9.56 -2.51
CA LEU A 14 6.45 -10.02 -2.00
C LEU A 14 5.58 -10.63 -3.11
N LYS A 15 5.54 -10.01 -4.30
CA LYS A 15 4.84 -10.53 -5.48
C LYS A 15 5.40 -11.89 -5.93
N GLU A 16 6.71 -12.04 -5.97
CA GLU A 16 7.35 -13.30 -6.36
C GLU A 16 7.09 -14.40 -5.34
N GLN A 17 7.17 -14.12 -4.04
CA GLN A 17 6.82 -15.09 -3.00
C GLN A 17 5.38 -15.58 -3.12
N ARG A 18 4.43 -14.68 -3.41
CA ARG A 18 3.03 -15.07 -3.67
C ARG A 18 2.90 -15.93 -4.93
N LYS A 19 3.57 -15.55 -6.02
CA LYS A 19 3.56 -16.29 -7.29
C LYS A 19 4.11 -17.71 -7.14
N GLN A 20 5.11 -17.89 -6.27
CA GLN A 20 5.72 -19.18 -5.97
C GLN A 20 4.91 -20.02 -4.96
N GLY A 21 3.77 -19.51 -4.47
CA GLY A 21 2.93 -20.19 -3.48
C GLY A 21 3.50 -20.18 -2.06
N ALA A 22 4.58 -19.43 -1.81
CA ALA A 22 5.22 -19.32 -0.49
C ALA A 22 4.38 -18.51 0.50
N LEU A 23 3.42 -17.71 0.01
CA LEU A 23 2.49 -16.94 0.82
C LEU A 23 1.05 -17.32 0.50
N ASP A 24 0.28 -17.63 1.54
CA ASP A 24 -1.17 -17.69 1.43
C ASP A 24 -1.77 -16.28 1.22
N THR A 25 -3.07 -16.24 0.92
CA THR A 25 -3.77 -14.98 0.61
C THR A 25 -3.73 -13.99 1.78
N LEU A 26 -3.84 -14.47 3.02
CA LEU A 26 -3.90 -13.61 4.20
C LEU A 26 -2.51 -13.03 4.54
N ALA A 27 -1.47 -13.85 4.45
CA ALA A 27 -0.09 -13.44 4.62
C ALA A 27 0.33 -12.43 3.55
N TYR A 28 -0.06 -12.66 2.28
CA TYR A 28 0.18 -11.73 1.20
C TYR A 28 -0.54 -10.39 1.42
N TYR A 29 -1.81 -10.42 1.82
CA TYR A 29 -2.58 -9.21 2.14
C TYR A 29 -1.94 -8.40 3.28
N LYS A 30 -1.53 -9.05 4.37
CA LYS A 30 -0.82 -8.39 5.48
C LYS A 30 0.52 -7.79 5.04
N GLY A 31 1.25 -8.47 4.15
CA GLY A 31 2.47 -7.94 3.55
C GLY A 31 2.24 -6.66 2.75
N LEU A 32 1.19 -6.63 1.92
CA LEU A 32 0.81 -5.43 1.15
C LEU A 32 0.44 -4.26 2.06
N LEU A 33 -0.32 -4.49 3.13
CA LEU A 33 -0.63 -3.45 4.12
C LEU A 33 0.62 -2.90 4.80
N GLY A 34 1.61 -3.75 5.09
CA GLY A 34 2.90 -3.34 5.65
C GLY A 34 3.67 -2.42 4.70
N ILE A 35 3.71 -2.73 3.41
CA ILE A 35 4.33 -1.88 2.39
C ILE A 35 3.57 -0.55 2.27
N LEU A 36 2.23 -0.59 2.22
CA LEU A 36 1.40 0.62 2.15
C LEU A 36 1.66 1.56 3.33
N ALA A 37 1.71 1.04 4.55
CA ALA A 37 2.00 1.84 5.75
C ALA A 37 3.38 2.51 5.68
N GLN A 38 4.37 1.86 5.08
CA GLN A 38 5.68 2.45 4.85
C GLN A 38 5.63 3.56 3.78
N VAL A 39 4.93 3.33 2.67
CA VAL A 39 4.77 4.33 1.61
C VAL A 39 4.07 5.58 2.14
N VAL A 40 2.99 5.43 2.91
CA VAL A 40 2.27 6.56 3.51
C VAL A 40 3.17 7.40 4.42
N ARG A 41 4.05 6.77 5.21
CA ARG A 41 5.02 7.51 6.03
C ARG A 41 5.96 8.36 5.17
N ASN A 42 6.47 7.78 4.09
CA ASN A 42 7.37 8.49 3.19
C ASN A 42 6.67 9.65 2.47
N LEU A 43 5.45 9.42 1.95
CA LEU A 43 4.66 10.44 1.24
C LEU A 43 4.30 11.64 2.14
N ARG A 44 4.10 11.41 3.44
CA ARG A 44 3.76 12.49 4.38
C ARG A 44 4.91 13.48 4.57
N ASP A 45 6.14 12.98 4.48
CA ASP A 45 7.35 13.76 4.73
C ASP A 45 7.99 14.23 3.40
N GLU A 46 7.37 13.91 2.26
CA GLU A 46 7.81 14.27 0.90
C GLU A 46 7.26 15.64 0.47
N ASP A 47 8.07 16.41 -0.25
CA ASP A 47 7.63 17.62 -0.93
C ASP A 47 6.98 17.24 -2.27
N ILE A 48 5.65 17.14 -2.26
CA ILE A 48 4.83 16.73 -3.41
C ILE A 48 4.21 17.95 -4.10
N SER A 49 4.19 17.96 -5.42
CA SER A 49 3.52 19.01 -6.19
C SER A 49 1.99 18.96 -6.02
N GLU A 50 1.33 20.09 -6.17
CA GLU A 50 -0.14 20.16 -6.12
C GLU A 50 -0.79 19.31 -7.23
N GLU A 51 -0.15 19.22 -8.40
CA GLU A 51 -0.61 18.40 -9.52
C GLU A 51 -0.57 16.91 -9.18
N ASP A 52 0.55 16.43 -8.64
CA ASP A 52 0.69 15.03 -8.21
C ASP A 52 -0.28 14.70 -7.07
N ALA A 53 -0.47 15.62 -6.12
CA ALA A 53 -1.44 15.45 -5.04
C ALA A 53 -2.87 15.30 -5.59
N LYS A 54 -3.27 16.15 -6.53
CA LYS A 54 -4.59 16.07 -7.19
C LYS A 54 -4.79 14.75 -7.92
N ALA A 55 -3.76 14.22 -8.57
CA ALA A 55 -3.83 12.93 -9.24
C ALA A 55 -3.96 11.75 -8.26
N GLN A 56 -3.38 11.85 -7.07
CA GLN A 56 -3.38 10.77 -6.06
C GLN A 56 -4.63 10.74 -5.18
N ILE A 57 -5.24 11.90 -4.87
CA ILE A 57 -6.41 12.00 -3.98
C ILE A 57 -7.53 10.99 -4.32
N PRO A 58 -7.98 10.84 -5.59
CA PRO A 58 -9.07 9.91 -5.91
C PRO A 58 -8.73 8.46 -5.59
N LEU A 59 -7.48 8.05 -5.78
CA LEU A 59 -7.02 6.68 -5.49
C LEU A 59 -7.04 6.40 -3.99
N VAL A 60 -6.61 7.38 -3.19
CA VAL A 60 -6.61 7.28 -1.74
C VAL A 60 -8.05 7.23 -1.20
N LEU A 61 -8.94 8.07 -1.74
CA LEU A 61 -10.36 8.08 -1.35
C LEU A 61 -11.02 6.72 -1.60
N VAL A 62 -10.91 6.18 -2.81
CA VAL A 62 -11.50 4.87 -3.15
C VAL A 62 -11.00 3.76 -2.22
N PHE A 63 -9.69 3.76 -1.93
CA PHE A 63 -9.13 2.78 -1.01
C PHE A 63 -9.70 2.91 0.41
N LEU A 64 -9.76 4.13 0.95
CA LEU A 64 -10.25 4.41 2.30
C LEU A 64 -11.73 4.08 2.44
N GLU A 65 -12.57 4.51 1.50
CA GLU A 65 -14.01 4.24 1.51
C GLU A 65 -14.29 2.74 1.54
N GLU A 66 -13.62 1.97 0.67
CA GLU A 66 -13.73 0.52 0.63
C GLU A 66 -13.30 -0.15 1.95
N GLN A 67 -12.20 0.32 2.56
CA GLN A 67 -11.75 -0.25 3.83
C GLN A 67 -12.67 0.12 5.00
N ILE A 68 -13.15 1.36 5.05
CA ILE A 68 -14.08 1.82 6.10
C ILE A 68 -15.38 1.03 6.03
N ALA A 69 -15.97 0.89 4.84
CA ALA A 69 -17.18 0.09 4.64
C ALA A 69 -16.99 -1.35 5.14
N LYS A 70 -15.89 -2.00 4.73
CA LYS A 70 -15.57 -3.37 5.14
C LYS A 70 -15.27 -3.52 6.63
N LEU A 71 -14.74 -2.49 7.29
CA LEU A 71 -14.52 -2.50 8.74
C LEU A 71 -15.86 -2.44 9.47
N SER A 72 -16.76 -1.56 9.04
CA SER A 72 -18.13 -1.47 9.58
C SER A 72 -18.88 -2.80 9.42
N ASP A 73 -18.77 -3.46 8.27
CA ASP A 73 -19.43 -4.76 8.01
C ASP A 73 -18.89 -5.90 8.88
N ARG A 74 -17.64 -5.79 9.35
CA ARG A 74 -17.00 -6.77 10.24
C ARG A 74 -17.29 -6.52 11.72
N GLY A 75 -18.12 -5.52 12.04
CA GLY A 75 -18.45 -5.13 13.41
C GLY A 75 -17.38 -4.27 14.08
N GLY A 76 -16.72 -3.39 13.31
CA GLY A 76 -15.96 -2.27 13.86
C GLY A 76 -16.80 -1.38 14.77
#